data_AF-F0Y548-F1
#
_entry.id   AF-F0Y548-F1
#
_cell.length_a   1.000
_cell.length_b   1.000
_cell.length_c   1.000
_cell.angle_alpha   90.00
_cell.angle_beta   90.00
_cell.angle_gamma   90.00
#
_symmetry.space_group_name_H-M   'P 1'
#
loop_
_entity.id
_entity.type
_entity.pdbx_description
1 polymer ?
#
loop_
_entity_poly.entity_id
_entity_poly.type
_entity_poly.pdbx_seq_one_letter_code
_entity_poly.pdbx_strand_id
1 'polypeptide(L)'
;LAALLEPPRPAAVRRAVDELATLGALETSEGREDLTALGAHLSLLPTDARIGKFILLGAIFGAVDETLTIASVLTSRSPFVAPFALRDEADAAKRSMAGATQSDHLAALRAYAEFDGIKGNGKYDFARQNFLGIKSLQQIAALKRQFLELLSDAGFAPRGLRARRPERAPDTLLKALLCAALYPQVALVETKESSSKGKGKGGGGSKLKIRDEDGAEMAVALHPSSVNARLSRFESPYVVFAEKLKTAQVYLRDTTPVSPYALMLFGGRLRGKGAGGARVLSVDDWIQFRVPGGVEKLVTGIRVQLDSLLTQKIENPDLELSAAGKGVLEAVVALL
;
A
#
# COMPACT_ATOMS: atom_id res chain seq x y z
N LEU A 1 -4.90 -29.17 5.25
CA LEU A 1 -4.66 -29.06 3.79
C LEU A 1 -4.27 -30.38 3.14
N ALA A 2 -3.42 -31.23 3.76
CA ALA A 2 -2.99 -32.51 3.18
C ALA A 2 -4.14 -33.52 2.94
N ALA A 3 -5.24 -33.41 3.68
CA ALA A 3 -6.41 -34.26 3.56
C ALA A 3 -7.44 -33.78 2.50
N LEU A 4 -7.15 -32.71 1.75
CA LEU A 4 -7.99 -32.28 0.64
C LEU A 4 -7.91 -33.26 -0.53
N LEU A 5 -8.92 -33.28 -1.40
CA LEU A 5 -8.95 -34.11 -2.61
C LEU A 5 -7.71 -33.89 -3.50
N GLU A 6 -7.35 -32.62 -3.67
CA GLU A 6 -6.12 -32.19 -4.33
C GLU A 6 -5.30 -31.34 -3.36
N PRO A 7 -4.37 -31.94 -2.61
CA PRO A 7 -3.59 -31.20 -1.64
C PRO A 7 -2.64 -30.22 -2.34
N PRO A 8 -2.50 -28.98 -1.84
CA PRO A 8 -1.56 -28.03 -2.39
C PRO A 8 -0.11 -28.52 -2.21
N ARG A 9 0.78 -28.05 -3.07
CA ARG A 9 2.22 -28.32 -2.96
C ARG A 9 2.72 -27.85 -1.58
N PRO A 10 3.48 -28.66 -0.81
CA PRO A 10 3.97 -28.27 0.51
C PRO A 10 4.78 -26.98 0.53
N ALA A 11 5.54 -26.70 -0.53
CA ALA A 11 6.28 -25.44 -0.68
C ALA A 11 5.35 -24.22 -0.77
N ALA A 12 4.16 -24.36 -1.39
CA ALA A 12 3.19 -23.27 -1.44
C ALA A 12 2.56 -23.01 -0.07
N VAL A 13 2.29 -24.07 0.71
CA VAL A 13 1.78 -23.94 2.09
C VAL A 13 2.81 -23.24 2.97
N ARG A 14 4.07 -23.65 2.94
CA ARG A 14 5.15 -23.00 3.71
C ARG A 14 5.29 -21.52 3.36
N ARG A 15 5.28 -21.17 2.08
CA ARG A 15 5.32 -19.77 1.66
C ARG A 15 4.14 -18.96 2.18
N ALA A 16 2.93 -19.50 2.15
CA ALA A 16 1.76 -18.81 2.69
C ALA A 16 1.90 -18.56 4.21
N VAL A 17 2.44 -19.52 4.97
CA VAL A 17 2.74 -19.36 6.40
C VAL A 17 3.80 -18.28 6.61
N ASP A 18 4.90 -18.31 5.85
CA ASP A 18 5.97 -17.30 5.94
C ASP A 18 5.45 -15.89 5.60
N GLU A 19 4.58 -15.76 4.60
CA GLU A 19 3.94 -14.49 4.24
C GLU A 19 3.03 -13.97 5.36
N LEU A 20 2.22 -14.83 5.97
CA LEU A 20 1.35 -14.46 7.09
C LEU A 20 2.16 -14.10 8.34
N ALA A 21 3.25 -14.81 8.63
CA ALA A 21 4.17 -14.47 9.71
C ALA A 21 4.87 -13.13 9.45
N THR A 22 5.30 -12.87 8.21
CA THR A 22 5.91 -11.58 7.82
C THR A 22 4.91 -10.42 7.95
N LEU A 23 3.63 -10.66 7.69
CA LEU A 23 2.58 -9.66 7.90
C LEU A 23 2.28 -9.40 9.38
N GLY A 24 2.70 -10.30 10.28
CA GLY A 24 2.38 -10.30 11.71
C GLY A 24 1.03 -10.95 12.03
N ALA A 25 0.44 -11.70 11.10
CA ALA A 25 -0.84 -12.40 11.30
C ALA A 25 -0.67 -13.74 12.03
N LEU A 26 0.51 -14.36 11.94
CA LEU A 26 0.85 -15.60 12.63
C LEU A 26 2.12 -15.40 13.45
N GLU A 27 2.17 -16.06 14.61
CA GLU A 27 3.39 -16.25 15.38
C GLU A 27 3.83 -17.71 15.24
N THR A 28 5.08 -17.91 14.84
CA THR A 28 5.69 -19.24 14.69
C THR A 28 6.67 -19.48 15.83
N SER A 29 6.23 -20.24 16.84
CA SER A 29 7.05 -20.58 18.00
C SER A 29 7.05 -22.09 18.24
N GLU A 30 8.22 -22.68 18.46
CA GLU A 30 8.37 -24.11 18.81
C GLU A 30 7.64 -25.11 17.86
N GLY A 31 7.51 -24.76 16.57
CA GLY A 31 6.81 -25.57 15.58
C GLY A 31 5.28 -25.47 15.62
N ARG A 32 4.72 -24.53 16.38
CA ARG A 32 3.31 -24.14 16.35
C ARG A 32 3.11 -22.88 15.53
N GLU A 33 1.93 -22.76 14.94
CA GLU A 33 1.46 -21.62 14.17
C GLU A 33 0.24 -21.05 14.90
N ASP A 34 0.46 -20.02 15.72
CA ASP A 34 -0.60 -19.41 16.52
C ASP A 34 -1.07 -18.11 15.87
N LEU A 35 -2.39 -17.88 15.90
CA LEU A 35 -3.01 -16.69 15.33
C LEU A 35 -2.76 -15.50 16.25
N THR A 36 -2.21 -14.41 15.71
CA THR A 36 -2.07 -13.16 16.47
C THR A 36 -3.42 -12.43 16.56
N ALA A 37 -3.53 -11.41 17.41
CA ALA A 37 -4.71 -10.54 17.43
C ALA A 37 -4.97 -9.88 16.06
N LEU A 38 -3.90 -9.50 15.35
CA LEU A 38 -3.99 -9.03 13.96
C LEU A 38 -4.56 -10.13 13.07
N GLY A 39 -4.00 -11.34 13.12
CA GLY A 39 -4.47 -12.48 12.34
C GLY A 39 -5.95 -12.80 12.57
N ALA A 40 -6.41 -12.70 13.81
CA ALA A 40 -7.82 -12.90 14.17
C ALA A 40 -8.73 -11.92 13.44
N HIS A 41 -8.43 -10.63 13.49
CA HIS A 41 -9.21 -9.61 12.75
C HIS A 41 -9.11 -9.80 11.23
N LEU A 42 -7.92 -10.13 10.71
CA LEU A 42 -7.75 -10.37 9.27
C LEU A 42 -8.58 -11.57 8.77
N SER A 43 -8.74 -12.61 9.60
CA SER A 43 -9.52 -13.80 9.25
C SER A 43 -11.02 -13.52 9.06
N LEU A 44 -11.52 -12.42 9.62
CA LEU A 44 -12.92 -12.00 9.52
C LEU A 44 -13.20 -11.13 8.29
N LEU A 45 -12.16 -10.60 7.64
CA LEU A 45 -12.30 -9.76 6.47
C LEU A 45 -12.31 -10.61 5.19
N PRO A 46 -13.28 -10.43 4.28
CA PRO A 46 -13.40 -11.22 3.05
C PRO A 46 -12.46 -10.69 1.95
N THR A 47 -11.17 -10.59 2.26
CA THR A 47 -10.14 -10.06 1.38
C THR A 47 -8.77 -10.66 1.72
N ASP A 48 -7.77 -10.44 0.86
CA ASP A 48 -6.38 -10.79 1.15
C ASP A 48 -5.88 -10.12 2.44
N ALA A 49 -5.07 -10.84 3.22
CA ALA A 49 -4.53 -10.40 4.50
C ALA A 49 -3.80 -9.04 4.44
N ARG A 50 -3.10 -8.73 3.33
CA ARG A 50 -2.44 -7.44 3.10
C ARG A 50 -3.46 -6.30 3.05
N ILE A 51 -4.55 -6.52 2.31
CA ILE A 51 -5.63 -5.54 2.17
C ILE A 51 -6.38 -5.39 3.51
N GLY A 52 -6.61 -6.48 4.24
CA GLY A 52 -7.19 -6.42 5.57
C GLY A 52 -6.35 -5.57 6.54
N LYS A 53 -5.01 -5.75 6.50
CA LYS A 53 -4.08 -4.96 7.31
C LYS A 53 -4.15 -3.47 6.95
N PHE A 54 -4.24 -3.15 5.66
CA PHE A 54 -4.43 -1.78 5.18
C PHE A 54 -5.71 -1.13 5.73
N ILE A 55 -6.82 -1.88 5.71
CA ILE A 55 -8.12 -1.42 6.23
C ILE A 55 -8.02 -1.10 7.73
N LEU A 56 -7.46 -2.02 8.53
CA LEU A 56 -7.30 -1.85 9.99
C LEU A 56 -6.41 -0.65 10.32
N LEU A 57 -5.27 -0.51 9.63
CA LEU A 57 -4.39 0.64 9.82
C LEU A 57 -5.10 1.96 9.45
N GLY A 58 -5.90 1.97 8.38
CA GLY A 58 -6.73 3.11 8.04
C GLY A 58 -7.68 3.53 9.15
N ALA A 59 -8.29 2.57 9.86
CA ALA A 59 -9.13 2.86 11.01
C ALA A 59 -8.34 3.46 12.18
N ILE A 60 -7.18 2.89 12.50
CA ILE A 60 -6.31 3.36 13.60
C ILE A 60 -5.79 4.78 13.34
N PHE A 61 -5.43 5.09 12.10
CA PHE A 61 -4.93 6.40 11.69
C PHE A 61 -6.03 7.40 11.30
N GLY A 62 -7.31 7.04 11.42
CA GLY A 62 -8.44 7.93 11.14
C GLY A 62 -8.70 8.20 9.64
N ALA A 63 -8.18 7.36 8.74
CA ALA A 63 -8.28 7.45 7.28
C ALA A 63 -9.27 6.43 6.68
N VAL A 64 -10.37 6.14 7.39
CA VAL A 64 -11.29 5.03 7.07
C VAL A 64 -11.86 5.12 5.65
N ASP A 65 -12.39 6.27 5.22
CA ASP A 65 -13.09 6.34 3.93
C ASP A 65 -12.15 6.09 2.74
N GLU A 66 -10.95 6.68 2.80
CA GLU A 66 -9.93 6.56 1.78
C GLU A 66 -9.36 5.15 1.72
N THR A 67 -9.05 4.54 2.87
CA THR A 67 -8.52 3.17 2.89
C THR A 67 -9.57 2.16 2.45
N LEU A 68 -10.84 2.31 2.85
CA LEU A 68 -11.91 1.44 2.37
C LEU A 68 -12.11 1.55 0.86
N THR A 69 -11.97 2.76 0.30
CA THR A 69 -12.06 2.96 -1.15
C THR A 69 -10.93 2.24 -1.88
N ILE A 70 -9.68 2.46 -1.46
CA ILE A 70 -8.51 1.84 -2.09
C ILE A 70 -8.56 0.32 -1.90
N ALA A 71 -8.90 -0.17 -0.71
CA ALA A 71 -9.07 -1.59 -0.43
C ALA A 71 -10.12 -2.22 -1.35
N SER A 72 -11.27 -1.58 -1.53
CA SER A 72 -12.32 -2.05 -2.43
C SER A 72 -11.86 -2.14 -3.88
N VAL A 73 -11.00 -1.23 -4.34
CA VAL A 73 -10.38 -1.30 -5.67
C VAL A 73 -9.42 -2.50 -5.77
N LEU A 74 -8.60 -2.72 -4.74
CA LEU A 74 -7.64 -3.82 -4.68
C LEU A 74 -8.31 -5.20 -4.57
N THR A 75 -9.42 -5.32 -3.85
CA THR A 75 -10.18 -6.58 -3.71
C THR A 75 -11.01 -6.90 -4.96
N SER A 76 -11.37 -5.91 -5.76
CA SER A 76 -12.18 -6.10 -6.97
C SER A 76 -11.39 -5.85 -8.26
N ARG A 77 -11.57 -4.68 -8.88
CA ARG A 77 -10.87 -4.27 -10.09
C ARG A 77 -10.80 -2.76 -10.19
N SER A 78 -9.83 -2.27 -10.96
CA SER A 78 -9.72 -0.86 -11.32
C SER A 78 -11.04 -0.30 -11.88
N PRO A 79 -11.45 0.93 -11.46
CA PRO A 79 -12.60 1.60 -12.05
C PRO A 79 -12.32 2.09 -13.48
N PHE A 80 -11.04 2.26 -13.85
CA PHE A 80 -10.65 2.74 -15.18
C PHE A 80 -10.80 1.63 -16.23
N VAL A 81 -11.42 1.97 -17.35
CA VAL A 81 -11.54 1.13 -18.55
C VAL A 81 -10.72 1.74 -19.68
N ALA A 82 -10.09 0.90 -20.50
CA ALA A 82 -9.28 1.36 -21.63
C ALA A 82 -9.75 0.66 -22.92
N PRO A 83 -10.77 1.21 -23.62
CA PRO A 83 -11.15 0.73 -24.94
C PRO A 83 -9.95 0.79 -25.89
N PHE A 84 -9.77 -0.24 -26.71
CA PHE A 84 -8.57 -0.36 -27.58
C PHE A 84 -8.33 0.88 -28.44
N ALA A 85 -9.39 1.45 -29.02
CA ALA A 85 -9.31 2.63 -29.89
C ALA A 85 -9.05 3.95 -29.16
N LEU A 86 -9.26 4.01 -27.83
CA LEU A 86 -9.17 5.24 -27.03
C LEU A 86 -8.22 5.06 -25.84
N ARG A 87 -7.21 4.20 -26.01
CA ARG A 87 -6.32 3.79 -24.92
C ARG A 87 -5.44 4.93 -24.45
N ASP A 88 -4.93 5.77 -25.35
CA ASP A 88 -4.08 6.89 -24.99
C ASP A 88 -4.86 7.98 -24.23
N GLU A 89 -6.11 8.24 -24.62
CA GLU A 89 -7.03 9.13 -23.91
C GLU A 89 -7.40 8.59 -22.53
N ALA A 90 -7.70 7.29 -22.43
CA ALA A 90 -8.00 6.63 -21.16
C ALA A 90 -6.80 6.67 -20.19
N ASP A 91 -5.60 6.40 -20.70
CA ASP A 91 -4.36 6.51 -19.94
C ASP A 91 -4.09 7.96 -19.50
N ALA A 92 -4.38 8.94 -20.35
CA ALA A 92 -4.25 10.36 -20.02
C ALA A 92 -5.24 10.79 -18.92
N ALA A 93 -6.50 10.34 -19.01
CA ALA A 93 -7.50 10.56 -17.96
C ALA A 93 -7.05 9.95 -16.62
N LYS A 94 -6.58 8.70 -16.61
CA LYS A 94 -6.05 8.05 -15.39
C LYS A 94 -4.89 8.85 -14.78
N ARG A 95 -3.95 9.35 -15.60
CA ARG A 95 -2.84 10.20 -15.13
C ARG A 95 -3.31 11.54 -14.58
N SER A 96 -4.34 12.15 -15.17
CA SER A 96 -4.94 13.37 -14.64
C SER A 96 -5.47 13.16 -13.22
N MET A 97 -6.13 12.02 -12.96
CA MET A 97 -6.61 11.67 -11.61
C MET A 97 -5.46 11.44 -10.61
N ALA A 98 -4.33 10.89 -11.06
CA ALA A 98 -3.14 10.73 -10.21
C ALA A 98 -2.53 12.09 -9.81
N GLY A 99 -2.64 13.10 -10.68
CA GLY A 99 -2.01 14.40 -10.50
C GLY A 99 -0.50 14.26 -10.23
N ALA A 100 0.00 14.96 -9.21
CA ALA A 100 1.41 14.91 -8.84
C ALA A 100 1.82 13.68 -7.98
N THR A 101 0.87 12.82 -7.56
CA THR A 101 1.16 11.78 -6.55
C THR A 101 1.89 10.56 -7.09
N GLN A 102 1.90 10.39 -8.43
CA GLN A 102 2.51 9.22 -9.08
C GLN A 102 1.96 7.88 -8.54
N SER A 103 0.70 7.83 -8.09
CA SER A 103 0.12 6.64 -7.46
C SER A 103 -1.13 6.17 -8.21
N ASP A 104 -1.10 4.91 -8.67
CA ASP A 104 -2.26 4.25 -9.28
C ASP A 104 -3.41 4.11 -8.26
N HIS A 105 -3.07 3.77 -7.01
CA HIS A 105 -4.05 3.61 -5.93
C HIS A 105 -4.74 4.95 -5.58
N LEU A 106 -3.98 6.05 -5.50
CA LEU A 106 -4.56 7.38 -5.24
C LEU A 106 -5.33 7.93 -6.45
N ALA A 107 -4.95 7.56 -7.68
CA ALA A 107 -5.72 7.89 -8.88
C ALA A 107 -7.12 7.26 -8.84
N ALA A 108 -7.22 5.99 -8.43
CA ALA A 108 -8.50 5.30 -8.26
C ALA A 108 -9.32 5.89 -7.11
N LEU A 109 -8.68 6.22 -5.98
CA LEU A 109 -9.33 6.92 -4.85
C LEU A 109 -9.98 8.23 -5.30
N ARG A 110 -9.24 9.09 -6.00
CA ARG A 110 -9.73 10.39 -6.46
C ARG A 110 -10.86 10.24 -7.48
N ALA A 111 -10.73 9.32 -8.42
CA ALA A 111 -11.78 9.03 -9.39
C ALA A 111 -13.08 8.59 -8.74
N TYR A 112 -13.00 7.71 -7.73
CA TYR A 112 -14.17 7.32 -6.96
C TYR A 112 -14.74 8.48 -6.14
N ALA A 113 -13.90 9.22 -5.43
CA ALA A 113 -14.34 10.32 -4.55
C ALA A 113 -15.02 11.46 -5.33
N GLU A 114 -14.52 11.80 -6.51
CA GLU A 114 -15.16 12.77 -7.41
C GLU A 114 -16.49 12.24 -7.94
N PHE A 115 -16.53 11.00 -8.44
CA PHE A 115 -17.76 10.38 -8.91
C PHE A 115 -18.85 10.33 -7.83
N ASP A 116 -18.49 9.92 -6.61
CA ASP A 116 -19.42 9.81 -5.48
C ASP A 116 -19.92 11.18 -4.97
N GLY A 117 -19.10 12.23 -5.15
CA GLY A 117 -19.48 13.60 -4.83
C GLY A 117 -20.50 14.23 -5.81
N ILE A 118 -20.61 13.71 -7.04
CA ILE A 118 -21.49 14.26 -8.07
C ILE A 118 -22.92 13.70 -7.92
N LYS A 119 -23.90 14.60 -7.81
CA LYS A 119 -25.32 14.26 -7.70
C LYS A 119 -25.99 14.14 -9.07
N GLY A 120 -27.08 13.37 -9.13
CA GLY A 120 -27.91 13.23 -10.32
C GLY A 120 -27.20 12.56 -11.49
N ASN A 121 -27.55 12.96 -12.71
CA ASN A 121 -27.04 12.33 -13.93
C ASN A 121 -25.61 12.75 -14.30
N GLY A 122 -25.11 13.87 -13.79
CA GLY A 122 -23.76 14.37 -14.11
C GLY A 122 -22.64 13.41 -13.74
N LYS A 123 -22.86 12.49 -12.79
CA LYS A 123 -21.88 11.46 -12.42
C LYS A 123 -21.64 10.46 -13.55
N TYR A 124 -22.66 10.19 -14.38
CA TYR A 124 -22.52 9.30 -15.54
C TYR A 124 -21.73 9.97 -16.65
N ASP A 125 -21.91 11.28 -16.84
CA ASP A 125 -21.13 12.06 -17.79
C ASP A 125 -19.66 12.13 -17.34
N PHE A 126 -19.41 12.38 -16.06
CA PHE A 126 -18.07 12.34 -15.47
C PHE A 126 -17.40 10.97 -15.68
N ALA A 127 -18.12 9.88 -15.38
CA ALA A 127 -17.62 8.53 -15.57
C ALA A 127 -17.28 8.25 -17.05
N ARG A 128 -18.13 8.69 -17.98
CA ARG A 128 -17.86 8.56 -19.42
C ARG A 128 -16.62 9.34 -19.85
N GLN A 129 -16.49 10.60 -19.42
CA GLN A 129 -15.38 11.47 -19.79
C GLN A 129 -14.04 10.98 -19.24
N ASN A 130 -14.05 10.36 -18.06
CA ASN A 130 -12.85 9.85 -17.39
C ASN A 130 -12.63 8.35 -17.57
N PHE A 131 -13.33 7.73 -18.52
CA PHE A 131 -13.22 6.30 -18.83
C PHE A 131 -13.40 5.41 -17.60
N LEU A 132 -14.44 5.65 -16.81
CA LEU A 132 -14.78 4.89 -15.61
C LEU A 132 -15.95 3.94 -15.85
N GLY A 133 -15.78 2.69 -15.41
CA GLY A 133 -16.83 1.68 -15.47
C GLY A 133 -17.85 1.85 -14.34
N ILE A 134 -19.09 2.20 -14.66
CA ILE A 134 -20.20 2.36 -13.68
C ILE A 134 -20.37 1.13 -12.79
N LYS A 135 -20.34 -0.08 -13.38
CA LYS A 135 -20.44 -1.33 -12.60
C LYS A 135 -19.29 -1.50 -11.62
N SER A 136 -18.06 -1.11 -12.01
CA SER A 136 -16.89 -1.16 -11.12
C SER A 136 -17.04 -0.17 -9.96
N LEU A 137 -17.51 1.06 -10.24
CA LEU A 137 -17.76 2.08 -9.20
C LEU A 137 -18.86 1.64 -8.22
N GLN A 138 -19.94 1.01 -8.72
CA GLN A 138 -20.99 0.44 -7.88
C GLN A 138 -20.46 -0.71 -7.00
N GLN A 139 -19.60 -1.57 -7.55
CA GLN A 139 -18.96 -2.65 -6.79
C GLN A 139 -18.03 -2.11 -5.70
N ILE A 140 -17.24 -1.08 -6.00
CA ILE A 140 -16.42 -0.37 -4.99
C ILE A 140 -17.32 0.16 -3.85
N ALA A 141 -18.44 0.80 -4.18
CA ALA A 141 -19.37 1.31 -3.17
C ALA A 141 -20.00 0.19 -2.31
N ALA A 142 -20.25 -0.99 -2.89
CA ALA A 142 -20.77 -2.13 -2.15
C ALA A 142 -19.73 -2.70 -1.17
N LEU A 143 -18.49 -2.92 -1.64
CA LEU A 143 -17.39 -3.42 -0.81
C LEU A 143 -17.03 -2.43 0.31
N LYS A 144 -17.01 -1.12 0.04
CA LYS A 144 -16.80 -0.09 1.07
C LYS A 144 -17.80 -0.24 2.23
N ARG A 145 -19.08 -0.45 1.93
CA ARG A 145 -20.12 -0.62 2.95
C ARG A 145 -19.88 -1.90 3.76
N GLN A 146 -19.62 -3.01 3.08
CA GLN A 146 -19.35 -4.29 3.72
C GLN A 146 -18.13 -4.21 4.67
N PHE A 147 -17.02 -3.62 4.22
CA PHE A 147 -15.84 -3.46 5.08
C PHE A 147 -16.09 -2.50 6.24
N LEU A 148 -16.86 -1.42 6.04
CA LEU A 148 -17.23 -0.50 7.12
C LEU A 148 -18.08 -1.19 8.19
N GLU A 149 -19.02 -2.04 7.79
CA GLU A 149 -19.83 -2.85 8.70
C GLU A 149 -18.95 -3.78 9.54
N LEU A 150 -18.04 -4.52 8.89
CA LEU A 150 -17.10 -5.42 9.58
C LEU A 150 -16.17 -4.66 10.55
N LEU A 151 -15.66 -3.49 10.16
CA LEU A 151 -14.88 -2.64 11.06
C LEU A 151 -15.68 -2.13 12.25
N SER A 152 -16.97 -1.82 12.03
CA SER A 152 -17.84 -1.34 13.09
C SER A 152 -18.19 -2.45 14.08
N ASP A 153 -18.38 -3.67 13.59
CA ASP A 153 -18.63 -4.85 14.42
C ASP A 153 -17.39 -5.26 15.21
N ALA A 154 -16.20 -5.07 14.64
CA ALA A 154 -14.91 -5.32 15.30
C ALA A 154 -14.47 -4.18 16.25
N GLY A 155 -15.22 -3.09 16.39
CA GLY A 155 -14.90 -1.97 17.30
C GLY A 155 -13.87 -0.96 16.76
N PHE A 156 -13.45 -1.08 15.50
CA PHE A 156 -12.50 -0.14 14.87
C PHE A 156 -13.15 1.12 14.30
N ALA A 157 -14.47 1.12 14.12
CA ALA A 157 -15.21 2.24 13.56
C ALA A 157 -16.54 2.48 14.32
N PRO A 158 -16.96 3.74 14.54
CA PRO A 158 -18.27 4.01 15.09
C PRO A 158 -19.40 3.44 14.22
N ARG A 159 -20.38 2.80 14.86
CA ARG A 159 -21.59 2.31 14.17
C ARG A 159 -22.35 3.47 13.52
N GLY A 160 -22.83 3.24 12.30
CA GLY A 160 -23.65 4.21 11.59
C GLY A 160 -22.88 5.47 11.20
N LEU A 161 -21.59 5.33 10.85
CA LEU A 161 -20.70 6.37 10.33
C LEU A 161 -21.39 7.13 9.19
N ARG A 162 -22.14 8.18 9.55
CA ARG A 162 -22.72 9.13 8.60
C ARG A 162 -21.57 9.99 8.09
N ALA A 163 -21.67 10.39 6.83
CA ALA A 163 -20.69 11.14 6.05
C ALA A 163 -20.34 12.54 6.61
N ARG A 164 -20.00 12.65 7.90
CA ARG A 164 -19.22 13.76 8.40
C ARG A 164 -17.82 13.48 7.88
N ARG A 165 -17.50 14.01 6.69
CA ARG A 165 -16.17 13.85 6.11
C ARG A 165 -15.18 14.51 7.08
N PRO A 166 -14.34 13.74 7.82
CA PRO A 166 -13.15 14.36 8.37
C PRO A 166 -12.35 14.98 7.21
N GLU A 167 -11.44 15.88 7.53
CA GLU A 167 -10.47 16.36 6.56
C GLU A 167 -9.79 15.16 5.88
N ARG A 168 -9.67 15.20 4.55
CA ARG A 168 -9.15 14.09 3.76
C ARG A 168 -7.76 13.72 4.28
N ALA A 169 -7.52 12.42 4.50
CA ALA A 169 -6.22 11.96 4.97
C ALA A 169 -5.09 12.42 4.01
N PRO A 170 -3.94 12.88 4.52
CA PRO A 170 -2.82 13.30 3.68
C PRO A 170 -2.38 12.18 2.72
N ASP A 171 -2.05 12.55 1.48
CA ASP A 171 -1.59 11.57 0.47
C ASP A 171 -0.31 10.82 0.95
N THR A 172 0.56 11.48 1.74
CA THR A 172 1.75 10.87 2.35
C THR A 172 1.40 9.77 3.35
N LEU A 173 0.39 9.99 4.19
CA LEU A 173 -0.13 8.99 5.12
C LEU A 173 -0.68 7.78 4.35
N LEU A 174 -1.53 7.99 3.34
CA LEU A 174 -2.12 6.90 2.56
C LEU A 174 -1.05 6.06 1.84
N LYS A 175 -0.02 6.72 1.29
CA LYS A 175 1.16 6.04 0.70
C LYS A 175 1.91 5.21 1.74
N ALA A 176 2.07 5.71 2.95
CA ALA A 176 2.74 4.98 4.03
C ALA A 176 1.92 3.79 4.54
N LEU A 177 0.59 3.92 4.63
CA LEU A 177 -0.29 2.79 4.97
C LEU A 177 -0.28 1.72 3.88
N LEU A 178 -0.23 2.11 2.59
CA LEU A 178 0.00 1.17 1.49
C LEU A 178 1.35 0.48 1.62
N CYS A 179 2.39 1.20 2.04
CA CYS A 179 3.69 0.61 2.35
C CYS A 179 3.59 -0.46 3.45
N ALA A 180 2.92 -0.16 4.56
CA ALA A 180 2.74 -1.06 5.68
C ALA A 180 1.99 -2.36 5.31
N ALA A 181 1.05 -2.25 4.40
CA ALA A 181 0.21 -3.36 3.95
C ALA A 181 0.87 -4.20 2.86
N LEU A 182 1.55 -3.56 1.90
CA LEU A 182 2.09 -4.23 0.72
C LEU A 182 3.52 -4.74 0.93
N TYR A 183 4.25 -4.26 1.96
CA TYR A 183 5.56 -4.80 2.31
C TYR A 183 5.50 -6.34 2.48
N PRO A 184 6.43 -7.13 1.90
CA PRO A 184 7.72 -6.74 1.31
C PRO A 184 7.69 -6.44 -0.21
N GLN A 185 6.53 -6.20 -0.82
CA GLN A 185 6.40 -5.89 -2.26
C GLN A 185 6.90 -4.47 -2.59
N VAL A 186 8.22 -4.32 -2.63
CA VAL A 186 8.92 -3.06 -2.90
C VAL A 186 9.81 -3.21 -4.12
N ALA A 187 9.76 -2.23 -5.01
CA ALA A 187 10.65 -2.04 -6.13
C ALA A 187 11.58 -0.86 -5.90
N LEU A 188 12.87 -1.07 -6.23
CA LEU A 188 13.90 -0.04 -6.24
C LEU A 188 14.00 0.53 -7.64
N VAL A 189 13.91 1.85 -7.74
CA VAL A 189 14.08 2.59 -8.99
C VAL A 189 15.52 3.04 -9.10
N GLU A 190 16.25 2.50 -10.08
CA GLU A 190 17.58 2.95 -10.44
C GLU A 190 17.46 4.13 -11.42
N THR A 191 17.58 5.35 -10.90
CA THR A 191 17.77 6.54 -11.74
C THR A 191 19.21 6.56 -12.24
N LYS A 192 19.41 6.46 -13.56
CA LYS A 192 20.73 6.73 -14.14
C LYS A 192 21.07 8.19 -13.86
N GLU A 193 22.10 8.42 -13.05
CA GLU A 193 22.71 9.73 -12.95
C GLU A 193 23.18 10.16 -14.35
N SER A 194 22.85 11.40 -14.71
CA SER A 194 23.10 11.97 -16.03
C SER A 194 24.58 11.97 -16.38
N SER A 195 25.06 10.88 -16.97
CA SER A 195 26.33 10.84 -17.68
C SER A 195 26.08 10.66 -19.17
N SER A 196 26.52 11.68 -19.91
CA SER A 196 26.76 11.75 -21.34
C SER A 196 25.58 12.06 -22.30
N LYS A 197 25.80 13.17 -23.00
CA LYS A 197 25.32 13.54 -24.33
C LYS A 197 25.10 12.31 -25.23
N GLY A 198 23.84 11.96 -25.48
CA GLY A 198 23.45 11.00 -26.51
C GLY A 198 22.09 11.38 -27.07
N LYS A 199 22.10 12.08 -28.21
CA LYS A 199 20.89 12.46 -28.95
C LYS A 199 20.35 11.20 -29.64
N GLY A 200 19.54 10.43 -28.93
CA GLY A 200 18.89 9.21 -29.44
C GLY A 200 17.40 9.21 -29.11
N LYS A 201 16.55 9.23 -30.15
CA LYS A 201 15.10 9.00 -30.04
C LYS A 201 14.86 7.58 -29.47
N GLY A 202 14.24 7.49 -28.29
CA GLY A 202 13.60 6.26 -27.79
C GLY A 202 13.90 5.89 -26.33
N GLY A 203 12.97 6.20 -25.43
CA GLY A 203 12.73 5.43 -24.19
C GLY A 203 13.80 5.43 -23.09
N GLY A 204 14.16 6.59 -22.54
CA GLY A 204 14.96 6.69 -21.31
C GLY A 204 14.16 6.34 -20.04
N GLY A 205 13.72 5.09 -19.91
CA GLY A 205 13.01 4.61 -18.72
C GLY A 205 13.95 4.29 -17.56
N SER A 206 13.53 4.62 -16.33
CA SER A 206 14.19 4.15 -15.11
C SER A 206 14.17 2.62 -15.07
N LYS A 207 15.25 1.98 -14.62
CA LYS A 207 15.27 0.53 -14.41
C LYS A 207 14.67 0.23 -13.03
N LEU A 208 13.77 -0.76 -12.94
CA LEU A 208 13.21 -1.19 -11.67
C LEU A 208 13.71 -2.59 -11.32
N LYS A 209 13.98 -2.80 -10.05
CA LYS A 209 14.34 -4.12 -9.49
C LYS A 209 13.49 -4.42 -8.28
N ILE A 210 13.11 -5.68 -8.11
CA ILE A 210 12.50 -6.19 -6.88
C ILE A 210 13.36 -7.29 -6.31
N ARG A 211 13.12 -7.62 -5.04
CA ARG A 211 13.62 -8.86 -4.44
C ARG A 211 12.59 -9.96 -4.67
N ASP A 212 13.03 -11.09 -5.23
CA ASP A 212 12.15 -12.25 -5.41
C ASP A 212 12.02 -13.09 -4.12
N GLU A 213 11.28 -14.20 -4.22
CA GLU A 213 11.00 -15.09 -3.09
C GLU A 213 12.26 -15.77 -2.53
N ASP A 214 13.28 -15.97 -3.36
CA ASP A 214 14.57 -16.55 -2.96
C ASP A 214 15.56 -15.48 -2.47
N GLY A 215 15.13 -14.22 -2.46
CA GLY A 215 15.91 -13.09 -2.00
C GLY A 215 16.84 -12.49 -3.06
N ALA A 216 16.78 -12.94 -4.31
CA ALA A 216 17.59 -12.47 -5.42
C ALA A 216 17.00 -11.19 -6.06
N GLU A 217 17.87 -10.38 -6.66
CA GLU A 217 17.43 -9.22 -7.43
C GLU A 217 16.85 -9.65 -8.78
N MET A 218 15.63 -9.21 -9.07
CA MET A 218 14.96 -9.45 -10.34
C MET A 218 14.59 -8.12 -10.99
N ALA A 219 14.99 -7.93 -12.25
CA ALA A 219 14.58 -6.78 -13.04
C ALA A 219 13.10 -6.88 -13.43
N VAL A 220 12.38 -5.76 -13.32
CA VAL A 220 10.96 -5.65 -13.64
C VAL A 220 10.70 -4.38 -14.45
N ALA A 221 9.56 -4.35 -15.14
CA ALA A 221 9.06 -3.19 -15.85
C ALA A 221 7.74 -2.71 -15.25
N LEU A 222 7.37 -1.45 -15.51
CA LEU A 222 6.04 -0.96 -15.20
C LEU A 222 5.06 -1.36 -16.30
N HIS A 223 3.89 -1.86 -15.91
CA HIS A 223 2.86 -2.20 -16.88
C HIS A 223 2.37 -0.93 -17.60
N PRO A 224 2.13 -0.95 -18.93
CA PRO A 224 1.74 0.24 -19.69
C PRO A 224 0.49 0.98 -19.19
N SER A 225 -0.40 0.30 -18.45
CA SER A 225 -1.60 0.90 -17.84
C SER A 225 -1.35 1.60 -16.50
N SER A 226 -0.14 1.52 -15.95
CA SER A 226 0.23 2.27 -14.75
C SER A 226 0.38 3.74 -15.09
N VAL A 227 -0.02 4.62 -14.18
CA VAL A 227 0.22 6.06 -14.30
C VAL A 227 1.71 6.39 -14.38
N ASN A 228 2.56 5.49 -13.87
CA ASN A 228 4.02 5.65 -13.83
C ASN A 228 4.74 5.11 -15.07
N ALA A 229 4.05 4.41 -15.98
CA ALA A 229 4.68 3.70 -17.09
C ALA A 229 5.47 4.60 -18.06
N ARG A 230 5.11 5.89 -18.14
CA ARG A 230 5.75 6.87 -19.03
C ARG A 230 6.59 7.91 -18.27
N LEU A 231 6.78 7.73 -16.96
CA LEU A 231 7.57 8.66 -16.15
C LEU A 231 9.06 8.40 -16.31
N SER A 232 9.82 9.48 -16.37
CA SER A 232 11.29 9.45 -16.38
C SER A 232 11.89 9.73 -15.01
N ARG A 233 11.10 10.27 -14.07
CA ARG A 233 11.51 10.63 -12.72
C ARG A 233 10.43 10.23 -11.73
N PHE A 234 10.87 9.62 -10.64
CA PHE A 234 10.01 9.25 -9.52
C PHE A 234 10.24 10.21 -8.37
N GLU A 235 9.17 10.49 -7.63
CA GLU A 235 9.20 11.26 -6.37
C GLU A 235 10.07 10.57 -5.31
N SER A 236 10.14 9.24 -5.36
CA SER A 236 10.94 8.41 -4.47
C SER A 236 11.59 7.27 -5.25
N PRO A 237 12.82 6.83 -4.88
CA PRO A 237 13.42 5.63 -5.46
C PRO A 237 12.75 4.33 -4.98
N TYR A 238 11.77 4.41 -4.07
CA TYR A 238 11.06 3.26 -3.52
C TYR A 238 9.60 3.26 -3.99
N VAL A 239 9.18 2.15 -4.58
CA VAL A 239 7.84 1.99 -5.14
C VAL A 239 7.21 0.71 -4.63
N VAL A 240 6.05 0.80 -3.98
CA VAL A 240 5.28 -0.39 -3.59
C VAL A 240 4.30 -0.78 -4.69
N PHE A 241 3.99 -2.07 -4.76
CA PHE A 241 3.07 -2.63 -5.74
C PHE A 241 2.20 -3.72 -5.10
N ALA A 242 0.98 -3.89 -5.64
CA ALA A 242 0.05 -4.91 -5.16
C ALA A 242 0.12 -6.21 -5.99
N GLU A 243 0.26 -6.07 -7.31
CA GLU A 243 0.29 -7.19 -8.26
C GLU A 243 1.52 -7.11 -9.18
N LYS A 244 2.19 -8.26 -9.35
CA LYS A 244 3.15 -8.49 -10.43
C LYS A 244 2.61 -9.56 -11.38
N LEU A 245 2.81 -9.37 -12.69
CA LEU A 245 2.35 -10.29 -13.73
C LEU A 245 3.46 -10.59 -14.72
N LYS A 246 3.58 -11.85 -15.14
CA LYS A 246 4.59 -12.29 -16.11
C LYS A 246 3.93 -12.57 -17.45
N THR A 247 4.31 -11.80 -18.47
CA THR A 247 3.97 -12.06 -19.87
C THR A 247 5.27 -12.24 -20.65
N ALA A 248 5.69 -11.23 -21.44
CA ALA A 248 7.01 -11.20 -22.08
C ALA A 248 8.15 -10.94 -21.07
N GLN A 249 7.85 -10.17 -20.03
CA GLN A 249 8.71 -9.90 -18.87
C GLN A 249 7.82 -9.74 -17.63
N VAL A 250 8.42 -9.57 -16.46
CA VAL A 250 7.68 -9.29 -15.22
C VAL A 250 7.29 -7.82 -15.19
N TYR A 251 6.00 -7.55 -15.07
CA TYR A 251 5.44 -6.21 -14.99
C TYR A 251 4.80 -5.96 -13.61
N LEU A 252 5.00 -4.76 -13.06
CA LEU A 252 4.26 -4.26 -11.92
C LEU A 252 3.02 -3.51 -12.42
N ARG A 253 1.83 -3.92 -11.98
CA ARG A 253 0.58 -3.42 -12.57
C ARG A 253 0.17 -2.04 -12.05
N ASP A 254 0.03 -1.95 -10.74
CA ASP A 254 -0.37 -0.74 -10.02
C ASP A 254 0.70 -0.43 -8.98
N THR A 255 1.16 0.81 -8.98
CA THR A 255 2.35 1.22 -8.24
C THR A 255 2.14 2.50 -7.46
N THR A 256 2.92 2.68 -6.41
CA THR A 256 2.89 3.89 -5.58
C THR A 256 4.27 4.18 -5.01
N PRO A 257 4.87 5.34 -5.31
CA PRO A 257 6.11 5.75 -4.65
C PRO A 257 5.84 6.05 -3.18
N VAL A 258 6.77 5.65 -2.32
CA VAL A 258 6.67 5.79 -0.86
C VAL A 258 7.92 6.45 -0.32
N SER A 259 7.79 7.28 0.72
CA SER A 259 8.95 7.96 1.30
C SER A 259 9.90 6.95 1.99
N PRO A 260 11.20 7.27 2.14
CA PRO A 260 12.12 6.45 2.93
C PRO A 260 11.61 6.22 4.37
N TYR A 261 10.97 7.24 4.96
CA TYR A 261 10.39 7.15 6.31
C TYR A 261 9.25 6.14 6.38
N ALA A 262 8.40 6.04 5.36
CA ALA A 262 7.36 5.01 5.31
C ALA A 262 7.97 3.59 5.40
N LEU A 263 9.06 3.32 4.67
CA LEU A 263 9.75 2.03 4.75
C LEU A 263 10.44 1.80 6.09
N MET A 264 11.07 2.84 6.66
CA MET A 264 11.74 2.71 7.96
C MET A 264 10.74 2.46 9.09
N LEU A 265 9.56 3.10 9.04
CA LEU A 265 8.51 2.97 10.06
C LEU A 265 7.70 1.69 9.90
N PHE A 266 7.29 1.33 8.68
CA PHE A 266 6.32 0.27 8.42
C PHE A 266 6.84 -0.96 7.68
N GLY A 267 8.09 -0.93 7.21
CA GLY A 267 8.70 -2.08 6.56
C GLY A 267 9.04 -3.20 7.54
N GLY A 268 9.81 -4.19 7.07
CA GLY A 268 10.32 -5.28 7.89
C GLY A 268 11.31 -4.83 8.96
N ARG A 269 12.13 -5.75 9.47
CA ARG A 269 13.01 -5.49 10.62
C ARG A 269 13.97 -4.34 10.35
N LEU A 270 13.90 -3.30 11.18
CA LEU A 270 14.81 -2.15 11.14
C LEU A 270 16.05 -2.43 12.00
N ARG A 271 17.23 -2.31 11.40
CA ARG A 271 18.51 -2.44 12.09
C ARG A 271 19.39 -1.23 11.81
N GLY A 272 19.94 -0.65 12.87
CA GLY A 272 20.98 0.37 12.78
C GLY A 272 22.37 -0.26 12.80
N LYS A 273 23.25 0.18 11.90
CA LYS A 273 24.69 -0.14 11.91
C LYS A 273 25.48 1.16 11.78
N GLY A 274 26.46 1.35 12.66
CA GLY A 274 27.45 2.42 12.51
C GLY A 274 28.29 2.68 13.76
N ALA A 275 29.53 3.12 13.52
CA ALA A 275 30.40 3.81 14.48
C ALA A 275 30.78 5.16 13.86
N GLY A 276 30.67 6.27 14.61
CA GLY A 276 30.85 7.64 14.10
C GLY A 276 29.55 8.41 13.79
N GLY A 277 29.66 9.55 13.08
CA GLY A 277 28.59 10.56 12.92
C GLY A 277 27.52 10.28 11.85
N ALA A 278 27.81 9.46 10.84
CA ALA A 278 26.83 8.99 9.86
C ALA A 278 26.41 7.54 10.18
N ARG A 279 25.11 7.28 10.13
CA ARG A 279 24.51 5.99 10.51
C ARG A 279 23.79 5.37 9.33
N VAL A 280 23.80 4.05 9.25
CA VAL A 280 23.09 3.30 8.21
C VAL A 280 21.96 2.53 8.87
N LEU A 281 20.72 2.89 8.53
CA LEU A 281 19.55 2.09 8.85
C LEU A 281 19.29 1.10 7.71
N SER A 282 18.88 -0.11 8.04
CA SER A 282 18.55 -1.14 7.06
C SER A 282 17.21 -1.80 7.41
N VAL A 283 16.35 -1.97 6.41
CA VAL A 283 15.09 -2.70 6.50
C VAL A 283 15.27 -4.07 5.83
N ASP A 284 15.08 -5.14 6.60
CA ASP A 284 15.31 -6.54 6.22
C ASP A 284 16.68 -6.79 5.56
N ASP A 285 17.69 -6.06 6.04
CA ASP A 285 19.09 -6.15 5.65
C ASP A 285 19.38 -5.84 4.15
N TRP A 286 18.38 -5.40 3.37
CA TRP A 286 18.54 -5.13 1.94
C TRP A 286 18.26 -3.68 1.53
N ILE A 287 17.24 -3.02 2.10
CA ILE A 287 16.98 -1.60 1.82
C ILE A 287 17.75 -0.76 2.82
N GLN A 288 18.77 -0.04 2.35
CA GLN A 288 19.67 0.74 3.20
C GLN A 288 19.43 2.25 3.06
N PHE A 289 19.48 2.95 4.19
CA PHE A 289 19.29 4.39 4.30
C PHE A 289 20.47 5.00 5.05
N ARG A 290 21.16 5.96 4.43
CA ARG A 290 22.16 6.77 5.11
C ARG A 290 21.46 7.93 5.81
N VAL A 291 21.52 7.96 7.14
CA VAL A 291 20.85 8.96 7.97
C VAL A 291 21.80 9.63 8.96
N PRO A 292 21.55 10.89 9.35
CA PRO A 292 22.24 11.49 10.49
C PRO A 292 21.94 10.73 11.79
N GLY A 293 22.89 10.72 12.74
CA GLY A 293 22.72 9.96 13.99
C GLY A 293 21.52 10.37 14.86
N GLY A 294 21.10 11.64 14.80
CA GLY A 294 19.88 12.09 15.49
C GLY A 294 18.60 11.47 14.88
N VAL A 295 18.57 11.30 13.55
CA VAL A 295 17.44 10.72 12.83
C VAL A 295 17.32 9.22 13.10
N GLU A 296 18.44 8.51 13.21
CA GLU A 296 18.46 7.08 13.56
C GLU A 296 17.69 6.82 14.88
N LYS A 297 18.07 7.55 15.94
CA LYS A 297 17.44 7.41 17.26
C LYS A 297 15.97 7.79 17.24
N LEU A 298 15.63 8.89 16.55
CA LEU A 298 14.25 9.37 16.43
C LEU A 298 13.35 8.34 15.75
N VAL A 299 13.75 7.85 14.57
CA VAL A 299 12.95 6.91 13.77
C VAL A 299 12.81 5.57 14.49
N THR A 300 13.90 5.06 15.09
CA THR A 300 13.85 3.81 15.87
C THR A 300 12.95 3.95 17.09
N GLY A 301 13.04 5.08 17.81
CA GLY A 301 12.19 5.35 18.98
C GLY A 301 10.71 5.46 18.63
N ILE A 302 10.37 6.22 17.57
CA ILE A 302 8.99 6.35 17.10
C ILE A 302 8.45 5.00 16.62
N ARG A 303 9.27 4.21 15.90
CA ARG A 303 8.86 2.88 15.44
C ARG A 303 8.48 1.96 16.60
N VAL A 304 9.29 1.89 17.67
CA VAL A 304 8.97 1.07 18.85
C VAL A 304 7.65 1.51 19.51
N GLN A 305 7.44 2.82 19.66
CA GLN A 305 6.20 3.35 20.23
C GLN A 305 4.99 3.08 19.32
N LEU A 306 5.17 3.22 18.01
CA LEU A 306 4.14 2.92 17.02
C LEU A 306 3.77 1.45 17.04
N ASP A 307 4.74 0.53 17.01
CA ASP A 307 4.51 -0.91 17.05
C ASP A 307 3.74 -1.29 18.32
N SER A 308 4.14 -0.75 19.48
CA SER A 308 3.42 -0.99 20.75
C SER A 308 2.00 -0.44 20.73
N LEU A 309 1.77 0.75 20.17
CA LEU A 309 0.45 1.36 20.06
C LEU A 309 -0.46 0.55 19.13
N LEU A 310 0.06 0.12 17.97
CA LEU A 310 -0.68 -0.70 17.02
C LEU A 310 -1.09 -2.03 17.66
N THR A 311 -0.18 -2.70 18.36
CA THR A 311 -0.51 -3.95 19.09
C THR A 311 -1.63 -3.72 20.10
N GLN A 312 -1.52 -2.71 20.97
CA GLN A 312 -2.55 -2.41 21.97
C GLN A 312 -3.91 -2.12 21.33
N LYS A 313 -3.94 -1.34 20.24
CA LYS A 313 -5.16 -0.95 19.55
C LYS A 313 -5.77 -2.11 18.75
N ILE A 314 -4.97 -3.05 18.27
CA ILE A 314 -5.44 -4.25 17.57
C ILE A 314 -6.00 -5.28 18.58
N GLU A 315 -5.34 -5.45 19.73
CA GLU A 315 -5.82 -6.31 20.82
C GLU A 315 -7.09 -5.77 21.48
N ASN A 316 -7.22 -4.45 21.58
CA ASN A 316 -8.40 -3.78 22.12
C ASN A 316 -8.87 -2.65 21.17
N PRO A 317 -9.71 -2.99 20.17
CA PRO A 317 -10.19 -2.01 19.17
C PRO A 317 -10.93 -0.82 19.76
N ASP A 318 -11.65 -1.00 20.87
CA ASP A 318 -12.39 0.08 21.56
C ASP A 318 -11.50 0.99 22.41
N LEU A 319 -10.20 0.70 22.53
CA LEU A 319 -9.26 1.48 23.34
C LEU A 319 -9.18 2.93 22.87
N GLU A 320 -9.59 3.89 23.70
CA GLU A 320 -9.34 5.30 23.43
C GLU A 320 -7.85 5.61 23.59
N LEU A 321 -7.23 6.14 22.52
CA LEU A 321 -5.83 6.50 22.56
C LEU A 321 -5.59 7.64 23.56
N SER A 322 -4.64 7.45 24.46
CA SER A 322 -4.15 8.49 25.36
C SER A 322 -3.58 9.68 24.58
N ALA A 323 -3.41 10.83 25.24
CA ALA A 323 -2.76 11.99 24.62
C ALA A 323 -1.37 11.65 24.06
N ALA A 324 -0.60 10.81 24.79
CA ALA A 324 0.68 10.30 24.31
C ALA A 324 0.52 9.43 23.05
N GLY A 325 -0.45 8.53 23.03
CA GLY A 325 -0.72 7.69 21.86
C GLY A 325 -1.12 8.50 20.62
N LYS A 326 -1.95 9.53 20.79
CA LYS A 326 -2.29 10.48 19.70
C LYS A 326 -1.05 11.23 19.22
N GLY A 327 -0.19 11.68 20.14
CA GLY A 327 1.09 12.32 19.81
C GLY A 327 2.04 11.43 19.00
N VAL A 328 2.03 10.10 19.22
CA VAL A 328 2.81 9.15 18.39
C VAL A 328 2.29 9.13 16.96
N LEU A 329 0.97 9.05 16.76
CA LEU A 329 0.37 9.05 15.43
C LEU A 329 0.64 10.38 14.70
N GLU A 330 0.52 11.51 15.39
CA GLU A 330 0.85 12.83 14.86
C GLU A 330 2.33 12.95 14.47
N ALA A 331 3.24 12.44 15.30
CA ALA A 331 4.67 12.40 15.00
C ALA A 331 4.99 11.53 13.77
N VAL A 332 4.30 10.41 13.61
CA VAL A 332 4.39 9.57 12.40
C VAL A 332 3.94 10.37 11.18
N VAL A 333 2.77 11.00 11.22
CA VAL A 333 2.26 11.80 10.10
C VAL A 333 3.20 12.96 9.75
N ALA A 334 3.80 13.61 10.75
CA ALA A 334 4.75 14.69 10.54
C ALA A 334 6.10 14.26 9.92
N LEU A 335 6.49 12.99 10.08
CA LEU A 335 7.72 12.44 9.49
C LEU A 335 7.56 12.01 8.03
N LEU A 336 6.33 11.72 7.59
CA LEU A 336 6.05 11.12 6.28
C LEU A 336 6.13 12.11 5.12
#